data_AF-A0A3A1Y5U1-F1
#
_entry.id   AF-A0A3A1Y5U1-F1
#
_cell.length_a   1.000
_cell.length_b   1.000
_cell.length_c   1.000
_cell.angle_alpha   90.00
_cell.angle_beta   90.00
_cell.angle_gamma   90.00
#
_symmetry.space_group_name_H-M   'P 1'
#
loop_
_entity.id
_entity.type
_entity.pdbx_description
1 polymer ?
#
loop_
_entity_poly.entity_id
_entity_poly.type
_entity_poly.pdbx_seq_one_letter_code
_entity_poly.pdbx_strand_id
1 'polypeptide(L)'
;MKLMQRFYDRVTYYAGHKNANLFLCVYSFLEAIILPIPIDVLLGPIAMQKPHQAFRLAFYAAFYSLLGGCVGYILGYFFHDVAAHIFSLISGSSVDAGNINDNATFQQVEAFLDKHGILSVVLVGFTPLPFKIFSIAFGFFEYNFIIFFVFSFISRLVRFLIVSYLFAYFGQKYRK
;
A
#
# COMPACT_ATOMS: atom_id res chain seq x y z
N MET A 1 6.87 6.54 30.38
CA MET A 1 5.64 5.74 30.14
C MET A 1 4.37 6.58 29.90
N LYS A 2 4.19 7.76 30.50
CA LYS A 2 2.98 8.62 30.29
C LYS A 2 2.80 9.17 28.87
N LEU A 3 3.89 9.37 28.11
CA LEU A 3 3.81 9.91 26.74
C LEU A 3 3.21 8.90 25.75
N MET A 4 3.66 7.63 25.81
CA MET A 4 3.10 6.55 24.97
C MET A 4 1.63 6.28 25.29
N GLN A 5 1.25 6.30 26.58
CA GLN A 5 -0.15 6.17 26.99
C GLN A 5 -1.00 7.32 26.43
N ARG A 6 -0.53 8.58 26.52
CA ARG A 6 -1.26 9.73 25.94
C ARG A 6 -1.43 9.63 24.42
N PHE A 7 -0.42 9.15 23.70
CA PHE A 7 -0.53 8.90 22.26
C PHE A 7 -1.52 7.78 21.97
N TYR A 8 -1.44 6.68 22.71
CA TYR A 8 -2.36 5.55 22.60
C TYR A 8 -3.81 5.96 22.89
N ASP A 9 -4.06 6.69 23.98
CA ASP A 9 -5.38 7.19 24.38
C ASP A 9 -5.95 8.15 23.34
N ARG A 10 -5.10 8.94 22.69
CA ARG A 10 -5.52 9.88 21.64
C ARG A 10 -5.84 9.15 20.33
N VAL A 11 -4.99 8.20 19.91
CA VAL A 11 -5.26 7.35 18.73
C VAL A 11 -6.51 6.52 18.95
N THR A 12 -6.70 5.97 20.15
CA THR A 12 -7.90 5.22 20.47
C THR A 12 -9.14 6.12 20.54
N TYR A 13 -9.07 7.30 21.14
CA TYR A 13 -10.18 8.25 21.11
C TYR A 13 -10.66 8.58 19.67
N TYR A 14 -9.72 8.86 18.76
CA TYR A 14 -10.05 9.15 17.36
C TYR A 14 -10.55 7.91 16.59
N ALA A 15 -10.04 6.73 16.91
CA ALA A 15 -10.49 5.47 16.31
C ALA A 15 -11.95 5.10 16.69
N GLY A 16 -12.43 5.58 17.84
CA GLY A 16 -13.82 5.38 18.28
C GLY A 16 -14.82 6.35 17.65
N HIS A 17 -14.33 7.40 17.01
CA HIS A 17 -15.18 8.47 16.51
C HIS A 17 -16.05 8.02 15.33
N LYS A 18 -17.19 8.70 15.11
CA LYS A 18 -18.13 8.39 14.02
C LYS A 18 -17.44 8.46 12.65
N ASN A 19 -16.47 9.36 12.51
CA ASN A 19 -15.75 9.61 11.26
C ASN A 19 -14.47 8.77 11.11
N ALA A 20 -14.15 7.85 12.04
CA ALA A 20 -12.93 7.05 11.99
C ALA A 20 -12.81 6.22 10.70
N ASN A 21 -13.94 5.73 10.17
CA ASN A 21 -13.96 4.95 8.94
C ASN A 21 -13.63 5.85 7.73
N LEU A 22 -14.14 7.08 7.70
CA LEU A 22 -13.83 8.04 6.63
C LEU A 22 -12.36 8.49 6.69
N PHE A 23 -11.85 8.71 7.91
CA PHE A 23 -10.43 9.00 8.10
C PHE A 23 -9.54 7.86 7.60
N LEU A 24 -9.91 6.60 7.89
CA LEU A 24 -9.22 5.42 7.35
C LEU A 24 -9.22 5.43 5.81
N CYS A 25 -10.36 5.69 5.16
CA CYS A 25 -10.44 5.74 3.70
C CYS A 25 -9.53 6.81 3.10
N VAL A 26 -9.60 8.05 3.60
CA VAL A 26 -8.78 9.17 3.12
C VAL A 26 -7.30 8.88 3.35
N TYR A 27 -6.96 8.37 4.53
CA TYR A 27 -5.60 8.03 4.89
C TYR A 27 -5.04 6.91 4.01
N SER A 28 -5.84 5.86 3.74
CA SER A 28 -5.43 4.75 2.87
C SER A 28 -5.18 5.18 1.43
N PHE A 29 -5.95 6.14 0.93
CA PHE A 29 -5.71 6.74 -0.37
C PHE A 29 -4.42 7.59 -0.38
N LEU A 30 -4.25 8.47 0.61
CA LEU A 30 -3.09 9.34 0.71
C LEU A 30 -1.78 8.58 0.98
N GLU A 31 -1.83 7.48 1.73
CA GLU A 31 -0.67 6.61 1.96
C GLU A 31 -0.17 5.95 0.69
N ALA A 32 -1.09 5.52 -0.17
CA ALA A 32 -0.75 4.93 -1.45
C ALA A 32 -0.13 5.95 -2.44
N ILE A 33 -0.22 7.26 -2.17
CA ILE A 33 0.33 8.32 -3.04
C ILE A 33 1.55 8.99 -2.38
N ILE A 34 1.41 9.55 -1.18
CA ILE A 34 2.40 10.43 -0.55
C ILE A 34 2.83 9.99 0.85
N LEU A 35 1.93 9.48 1.70
CA LEU A 35 2.26 9.31 3.13
C LEU A 35 3.24 8.15 3.34
N PRO A 36 4.24 8.29 4.24
CA PRO A 36 5.22 7.24 4.51
C PRO A 36 4.78 6.25 5.60
N ILE A 37 3.73 6.58 6.36
CA ILE A 37 3.31 5.79 7.53
C ILE A 37 2.29 4.73 7.09
N PRO A 38 2.54 3.43 7.36
CA PRO A 38 1.66 2.34 6.92
C PRO A 38 0.25 2.42 7.47
N ILE A 39 -0.73 2.03 6.66
CA ILE A 39 -2.15 1.96 7.02
C ILE A 39 -2.39 1.00 8.19
N ASP A 40 -1.57 -0.05 8.30
CA ASP A 40 -1.69 -1.08 9.34
C ASP A 40 -1.64 -0.51 10.77
N VAL A 41 -0.91 0.61 10.96
CA VAL A 41 -0.81 1.34 12.24
C VAL A 41 -2.15 1.97 12.64
N LEU A 42 -2.95 2.40 11.67
CA LEU A 42 -4.25 3.01 11.89
C LEU A 42 -5.38 1.97 11.91
N LEU A 43 -5.30 0.97 11.04
CA LEU A 43 -6.30 -0.09 10.89
C LEU A 43 -6.45 -0.90 12.19
N GLY A 44 -5.34 -1.27 12.84
CA GLY A 44 -5.34 -2.07 14.07
C GLY A 44 -6.17 -1.45 15.21
N PRO A 45 -5.88 -0.21 15.67
CA PRO A 45 -6.64 0.46 16.72
C PRO A 45 -8.13 0.64 16.41
N ILE A 46 -8.49 0.92 15.15
CA ILE A 46 -9.89 1.07 14.72
C ILE A 46 -10.60 -0.29 14.74
N ALA A 47 -9.97 -1.33 14.22
CA ALA A 47 -10.52 -2.69 14.21
C ALA A 47 -10.70 -3.24 15.63
N MET A 48 -9.76 -2.94 16.54
CA MET A 48 -9.85 -3.29 17.95
C MET A 48 -11.06 -2.64 18.64
N GLN A 49 -11.44 -1.42 18.22
CA GLN A 49 -12.57 -0.72 18.80
C GLN A 49 -13.92 -1.08 18.22
N LYS A 50 -13.95 -1.40 16.93
CA LYS A 50 -15.15 -1.78 16.18
C LYS A 50 -14.97 -3.19 15.58
N PRO A 51 -14.81 -4.24 16.42
CA PRO A 51 -14.47 -5.58 15.93
C PRO A 51 -15.53 -6.18 15.01
N HIS A 52 -16.81 -5.83 15.20
CA HIS A 52 -17.90 -6.23 14.29
C HIS A 52 -17.78 -5.65 12.87
N GLN A 53 -16.95 -4.63 12.67
CA GLN A 53 -16.72 -3.98 11.37
C GLN A 53 -15.37 -4.36 10.75
N ALA A 54 -14.61 -5.29 11.35
CA ALA A 54 -13.24 -5.63 10.93
C ALA A 54 -13.12 -5.92 9.42
N PHE A 55 -14.05 -6.71 8.86
CA PHE A 55 -14.09 -7.02 7.44
C PHE A 55 -14.33 -5.76 6.58
N ARG A 56 -15.28 -4.91 6.96
CA ARG A 56 -15.59 -3.66 6.24
C ARG A 56 -14.42 -2.69 6.26
N LEU A 57 -13.73 -2.58 7.40
CA LEU A 57 -12.56 -1.72 7.56
C LEU A 57 -11.40 -2.19 6.66
N ALA A 58 -11.12 -3.50 6.62
CA ALA A 58 -10.11 -4.08 5.74
C ALA A 58 -10.45 -3.86 4.26
N PHE A 59 -11.72 -4.03 3.88
CA PHE A 59 -12.17 -3.79 2.51
C PHE A 59 -12.03 -2.33 2.10
N TYR A 60 -12.42 -1.38 2.96
CA TYR A 60 -12.23 0.05 2.69
C TYR A 60 -10.74 0.39 2.57
N ALA A 61 -9.90 -0.07 3.48
CA ALA A 61 -8.46 0.16 3.40
C ALA A 61 -7.88 -0.38 2.09
N ALA A 62 -8.24 -1.61 1.70
CA ALA A 62 -7.80 -2.23 0.44
C ALA A 62 -8.25 -1.43 -0.79
N PHE A 63 -9.52 -1.05 -0.84
CA PHE A 63 -10.12 -0.37 -1.98
C PHE A 63 -9.55 1.03 -2.18
N TYR A 64 -9.49 1.85 -1.12
CA TYR A 64 -8.94 3.21 -1.23
C TYR A 64 -7.43 3.20 -1.47
N SER A 65 -6.71 2.23 -0.91
CA SER A 65 -5.29 2.07 -1.20
C SER A 65 -5.04 1.60 -2.65
N LEU A 66 -5.91 0.75 -3.21
CA LEU A 66 -5.88 0.37 -4.63
C LEU A 66 -6.07 1.59 -5.54
N LEU A 67 -7.03 2.46 -5.22
CA LEU A 67 -7.26 3.69 -5.98
C LEU A 67 -6.02 4.58 -6.01
N GLY A 68 -5.35 4.78 -4.87
CA GLY A 68 -4.08 5.51 -4.85
C GLY A 68 -2.96 4.78 -5.61
N GLY A 69 -2.96 3.45 -5.59
CA GLY A 69 -2.11 2.62 -6.43
C GLY A 69 -2.30 2.83 -7.92
N CYS A 70 -3.55 2.95 -8.36
CA CYS A 70 -3.89 3.26 -9.75
C CYS A 70 -3.36 4.64 -10.16
N VAL A 71 -3.41 5.63 -9.26
CA VAL A 71 -2.78 6.94 -9.48
C VAL A 71 -1.26 6.78 -9.64
N GLY A 72 -0.61 5.97 -8.79
CA GLY A 72 0.82 5.66 -8.92
C GLY A 72 1.16 4.99 -10.26
N TYR A 73 0.37 4.02 -10.69
CA TYR A 73 0.53 3.36 -11.99
C TYR A 73 0.42 4.36 -13.15
N ILE A 74 -0.62 5.21 -13.14
CA ILE A 74 -0.83 6.23 -14.16
C ILE A 74 0.34 7.23 -14.18
N LEU A 75 0.85 7.61 -13.01
CA LEU A 75 2.03 8.48 -12.91
C LEU A 75 3.27 7.81 -13.53
N GLY A 76 3.49 6.52 -13.27
CA GLY A 76 4.59 5.76 -13.89
C GLY A 76 4.46 5.66 -15.41
N TYR A 77 3.23 5.47 -15.90
CA TYR A 77 2.93 5.33 -17.32
C TYR A 77 3.11 6.65 -18.09
N PHE A 78 2.63 7.78 -17.56
CA PHE A 78 2.71 9.07 -18.27
C PHE A 78 3.98 9.87 -17.99
N PHE A 79 4.58 9.75 -16.81
CA PHE A 79 5.72 10.57 -16.38
C PHE A 79 7.00 9.74 -16.28
N HIS A 80 7.53 9.35 -17.43
CA HIS A 80 8.74 8.52 -17.55
C HIS A 80 9.96 9.15 -16.85
N ASP A 81 10.12 10.47 -16.88
CA ASP A 81 11.24 11.17 -16.20
C ASP A 81 11.20 10.99 -14.68
N VAL A 82 10.00 11.10 -14.10
CA VAL A 82 9.79 10.91 -12.65
C VAL A 82 9.99 9.45 -12.27
N ALA A 83 9.50 8.53 -13.10
CA ALA A 83 9.68 7.11 -12.88
C ALA A 83 11.14 6.67 -13.00
N ALA A 84 11.89 7.20 -13.98
CA ALA A 84 13.32 6.95 -14.14
C ALA A 84 14.12 7.44 -12.92
N HIS A 85 13.79 8.62 -12.39
CA HIS A 85 14.40 9.12 -11.16
C HIS A 85 14.05 8.28 -9.92
N ILE A 86 12.82 7.76 -9.84
CA ILE A 86 12.44 6.85 -8.76
C ILE A 86 13.17 5.51 -8.90
N PHE A 87 13.32 5.00 -10.13
CA PHE A 87 14.05 3.77 -10.41
C PHE A 87 15.54 3.90 -10.09
N SER A 88 16.17 5.04 -10.38
CA SER A 88 17.57 5.29 -10.04
C SER A 88 17.81 5.32 -8.52
N LEU A 89 16.85 5.84 -7.75
CA LEU A 89 16.90 5.81 -6.28
C LEU A 89 16.78 4.39 -5.70
N ILE A 90 16.06 3.48 -6.37
CA ILE A 90 15.87 2.09 -5.91
C ILE A 90 17.03 1.19 -6.36
N SER A 91 17.48 1.35 -7.61
CA SER A 91 18.48 0.51 -8.24
C SER A 91 19.91 0.92 -7.92
N GLY A 92 20.13 2.17 -7.49
CA GLY A 92 21.48 2.72 -7.28
C GLY A 92 22.25 2.99 -8.57
N SER A 93 21.62 2.76 -9.73
CA SER A 93 22.16 3.00 -11.06
C SER A 93 21.58 4.31 -11.62
N SER A 94 22.42 5.18 -12.16
CA SER A 94 21.95 6.39 -12.86
C SER A 94 21.25 5.99 -14.16
N VAL A 95 19.93 6.02 -14.14
CA VAL A 95 19.10 5.77 -15.32
C VAL A 95 18.53 7.10 -15.79
N ASP A 96 18.96 7.53 -16.97
CA ASP A 96 18.42 8.71 -17.65
C ASP A 96 17.28 8.30 -18.59
N ALA A 97 16.23 9.12 -18.65
CA ALA A 97 15.03 8.84 -19.44
C ALA A 97 15.30 8.64 -20.95
N GLY A 98 16.42 9.16 -21.46
CA GLY A 98 16.83 9.01 -22.86
C GLY A 98 17.52 7.68 -23.22
N ASN A 99 18.10 6.96 -22.25
CA ASN A 99 18.89 5.72 -22.47
C ASN A 99 18.39 4.54 -21.61
N ILE A 100 17.10 4.55 -21.23
CA ILE A 100 16.51 3.53 -20.34
C ILE A 100 16.65 2.13 -20.94
N ASN A 101 16.40 1.99 -22.24
CA ASN A 101 16.39 0.70 -22.93
C ASN A 101 17.79 0.06 -23.04
N ASP A 102 18.87 0.86 -22.92
CA ASP A 102 20.25 0.36 -22.96
C ASP A 102 20.78 -0.07 -21.58
N ASN A 103 20.03 0.21 -20.50
CA ASN A 103 20.43 -0.20 -19.17
C ASN A 103 20.19 -1.69 -18.95
N ALA A 104 21.27 -2.44 -18.70
CA ALA A 104 21.20 -3.87 -18.40
C ALA A 104 20.29 -4.20 -17.21
N THR A 105 20.22 -3.32 -16.20
CA THR A 105 19.31 -3.47 -15.05
C THR A 105 17.85 -3.33 -15.45
N PHE A 106 17.52 -2.43 -16.38
CA PHE A 106 16.16 -2.24 -16.86
C PHE A 106 15.67 -3.48 -17.60
N GLN A 107 16.46 -4.00 -18.55
CA GLN A 107 16.14 -5.21 -19.31
C GLN A 107 15.98 -6.45 -18.42
N GLN A 108 16.79 -6.58 -17.36
CA GLN A 108 16.65 -7.67 -16.39
C GLN A 108 15.34 -7.60 -15.61
N VAL A 109 14.95 -6.39 -15.17
CA VAL A 109 13.70 -6.19 -14.44
C VAL A 109 12.49 -6.40 -15.35
N GLU A 110 12.54 -5.89 -16.58
CA GLU A 110 11.51 -6.12 -17.60
C GLU A 110 11.32 -7.62 -17.88
N ALA A 111 12.40 -8.34 -18.19
CA ALA A 111 12.35 -9.79 -18.41
C ALA A 111 11.85 -10.56 -17.17
N PHE A 112 12.17 -10.09 -15.97
CA PHE A 112 11.66 -10.66 -14.73
C PHE A 112 10.17 -10.39 -14.54
N LEU A 113 9.68 -9.19 -14.88
CA LEU A 113 8.26 -8.85 -14.83
C LEU A 113 7.46 -9.63 -15.87
N ASP A 114 8.00 -9.87 -17.06
CA ASP A 114 7.37 -10.72 -18.07
C ASP A 114 7.21 -12.16 -17.58
N LYS A 115 8.23 -12.70 -16.92
CA LYS A 115 8.23 -14.09 -16.45
C LYS A 115 7.51 -14.30 -15.11
N HIS A 116 7.62 -13.33 -14.20
CA HIS A 116 7.21 -13.43 -12.79
C HIS A 116 6.38 -12.23 -12.30
N GLY A 117 5.78 -11.45 -13.20
CA GLY A 117 5.06 -10.22 -12.84
C GLY A 117 3.90 -10.43 -11.87
N ILE A 118 3.11 -11.50 -12.02
CA ILE A 118 2.02 -11.83 -11.08
C ILE A 118 2.58 -12.04 -9.67
N LEU A 119 3.64 -12.84 -9.55
CA LEU A 119 4.29 -13.12 -8.27
C LEU A 119 4.85 -11.83 -7.65
N SER A 120 5.43 -10.97 -8.48
CA SER A 120 5.98 -9.67 -8.07
C SER A 120 4.90 -8.75 -7.49
N VAL A 121 3.77 -8.61 -8.19
CA VAL A 121 2.61 -7.82 -7.71
C VAL A 121 2.09 -8.37 -6.40
N VAL A 122 1.96 -9.71 -6.29
CA VAL A 122 1.44 -10.36 -5.09
C VAL A 122 2.36 -10.14 -3.89
N LEU A 123 3.67 -10.33 -4.07
CA LEU A 123 4.68 -10.16 -3.02
C LEU A 123 4.76 -8.71 -2.56
N VAL A 124 4.77 -7.75 -3.49
CA VAL A 124 4.78 -6.32 -3.16
C VAL A 124 3.50 -5.91 -2.42
N GLY A 125 2.34 -6.41 -2.84
CA GLY A 125 1.06 -6.10 -2.18
C GLY A 125 0.96 -6.68 -0.77
N PHE A 126 1.55 -7.86 -0.54
CA PHE A 126 1.50 -8.56 0.74
C PHE A 126 2.56 -8.06 1.74
N THR A 127 3.74 -7.68 1.25
CA THR A 127 4.82 -7.17 2.10
C THR A 127 4.54 -5.74 2.59
N PRO A 128 5.10 -5.34 3.75
CA PRO A 128 5.02 -3.96 4.25
C PRO A 128 6.00 -3.03 3.50
N LEU A 129 6.27 -3.31 2.22
CA LEU A 129 7.11 -2.47 1.38
C LEU A 129 6.34 -1.23 0.91
N PRO A 130 7.03 -0.13 0.54
CA PRO A 130 6.38 1.11 0.10
C PRO A 130 5.69 0.92 -1.26
N PHE A 131 4.41 0.55 -1.22
CA PHE A 131 3.65 0.15 -2.41
C PHE A 131 3.58 1.23 -3.52
N LYS A 132 3.61 2.51 -3.15
CA LYS A 132 3.61 3.64 -4.10
C LYS A 132 4.77 3.59 -5.09
N ILE A 133 5.96 3.20 -4.61
CA ILE A 133 7.17 3.11 -5.41
C ILE A 133 7.01 2.03 -6.48
N PHE A 134 6.52 0.86 -6.07
CA PHE A 134 6.31 -0.26 -6.98
C PHE A 134 5.14 -0.01 -7.93
N SER A 135 4.10 0.69 -7.51
CA SER A 135 2.98 1.04 -8.41
C SER A 135 3.45 1.93 -9.57
N ILE A 136 4.31 2.91 -9.27
CA ILE A 136 4.97 3.74 -10.29
C ILE A 136 5.87 2.87 -11.17
N ALA A 137 6.65 1.96 -10.59
CA ALA A 137 7.48 1.04 -11.37
C ALA A 137 6.65 0.16 -12.33
N PHE A 138 5.56 -0.45 -11.87
CA PHE A 138 4.69 -1.26 -12.74
C PHE A 138 4.07 -0.44 -13.87
N GLY A 139 3.71 0.83 -13.61
CA GLY A 139 3.25 1.75 -14.65
C GLY A 139 4.34 2.12 -15.66
N PHE A 140 5.57 2.30 -15.18
CA PHE A 140 6.74 2.63 -15.99
C PHE A 140 7.19 1.49 -16.90
N PHE A 141 7.11 0.24 -16.43
CA PHE A 141 7.34 -0.96 -17.25
C PHE A 141 6.12 -1.36 -18.09
N GLU A 142 5.08 -0.50 -18.16
CA GLU A 142 3.82 -0.75 -18.87
C GLU A 142 3.18 -2.13 -18.57
N TYR A 143 3.37 -2.64 -17.36
CA TYR A 143 2.92 -3.98 -16.98
C TYR A 143 1.39 -4.06 -17.01
N ASN A 144 0.82 -5.17 -17.45
CA ASN A 144 -0.64 -5.31 -17.63
C ASN A 144 -1.47 -4.76 -16.45
N PHE A 145 -2.17 -3.65 -16.70
CA PHE A 145 -2.94 -2.93 -15.69
C PHE A 145 -4.00 -3.79 -15.01
N ILE A 146 -4.66 -4.69 -15.74
CA ILE A 146 -5.71 -5.56 -15.18
C ILE A 146 -5.10 -6.54 -14.18
N ILE A 147 -3.95 -7.13 -14.53
CA ILE A 147 -3.22 -8.03 -13.63
C ILE A 147 -2.76 -7.26 -12.39
N PHE A 148 -2.14 -6.10 -12.58
CA PHE A 148 -1.75 -5.23 -11.46
C PHE A 148 -2.96 -4.92 -10.55
N PHE A 149 -4.07 -4.45 -11.11
CA PHE A 149 -5.26 -4.05 -10.37
C PHE A 149 -5.85 -5.20 -9.54
N VAL A 150 -6.08 -6.37 -10.17
CA VAL A 150 -6.71 -7.51 -9.52
C VAL A 150 -5.80 -8.12 -8.46
N PHE A 151 -4.55 -8.43 -8.80
CA PHE A 151 -3.65 -9.10 -7.86
C PHE A 151 -3.18 -8.18 -6.74
N SER A 152 -2.96 -6.88 -7.00
CA SER A 152 -2.64 -5.94 -5.92
C SER A 152 -3.81 -5.76 -4.95
N PHE A 153 -5.05 -5.71 -5.45
CA PHE A 153 -6.24 -5.64 -4.62
C PHE A 153 -6.38 -6.88 -3.74
N ILE A 154 -6.27 -8.07 -4.32
CA ILE A 154 -6.37 -9.34 -3.58
C ILE A 154 -5.29 -9.42 -2.49
N SER A 155 -4.03 -9.17 -2.83
CA SER A 155 -2.93 -9.26 -1.86
C SER A 155 -3.09 -8.28 -0.71
N ARG A 156 -3.50 -7.04 -1.00
CA ARG A 156 -3.73 -6.01 0.02
C ARG A 156 -4.94 -6.31 0.87
N LEU A 157 -6.02 -6.81 0.26
CA LEU A 157 -7.21 -7.24 0.98
C LEU A 157 -6.88 -8.35 1.97
N VAL A 158 -6.12 -9.37 1.54
CA VAL A 158 -5.68 -10.46 2.43
C VAL A 158 -4.84 -9.93 3.58
N ARG A 159 -3.86 -9.06 3.32
CA ARG A 159 -3.02 -8.46 4.36
C ARG A 159 -3.84 -7.66 5.38
N PHE A 160 -4.68 -6.75 4.90
CA PHE A 160 -5.52 -5.92 5.77
C PHE A 160 -6.58 -6.73 6.51
N LEU A 161 -7.08 -7.83 5.93
CA LEU A 161 -7.96 -8.75 6.63
C LEU A 161 -7.23 -9.44 7.77
N ILE A 162 -6.01 -9.93 7.57
CA ILE A 162 -5.20 -10.54 8.63
C ILE A 162 -5.02 -9.55 9.77
N VAL A 163 -4.58 -8.33 9.48
CA VAL A 163 -4.36 -7.28 10.49
C VAL A 163 -5.67 -6.94 11.20
N SER A 164 -6.70 -6.55 10.45
CA SER A 164 -7.98 -6.13 11.02
C SER A 164 -8.62 -7.23 11.88
N TYR A 165 -8.61 -8.48 11.41
CA TYR A 165 -9.19 -9.60 12.13
C TYR A 165 -8.41 -9.96 13.40
N LEU A 166 -7.07 -9.94 13.33
CA LEU A 166 -6.23 -10.19 14.49
C LEU A 166 -6.49 -9.15 15.59
N PHE A 167 -6.48 -7.87 15.24
CA PHE A 167 -6.76 -6.78 16.19
C PHE A 167 -8.21 -6.78 16.69
N ALA A 168 -9.18 -7.13 15.85
CA ALA A 168 -10.57 -7.29 16.27
C ALA A 168 -10.76 -8.43 17.28
N TYR A 169 -10.10 -9.57 17.06
CA TYR A 169 -10.12 -10.70 17.98
C TYR A 169 -9.51 -10.34 19.34
N PHE A 170 -8.34 -9.69 19.35
CA PHE A 170 -7.73 -9.19 20.58
C PHE A 170 -8.59 -8.12 21.26
N GLY A 171 -9.24 -7.24 20.49
CA GLY A 171 -10.16 -6.24 21.00
C GLY A 171 -11.38 -6.83 21.72
N GLN A 172 -11.95 -7.92 21.21
CA GLN A 172 -13.06 -8.61 21.89
C GLN A 172 -12.60 -9.33 23.16
N LYS A 173 -11.41 -9.94 23.16
CA LYS A 173 -10.92 -10.77 24.26
C LYS A 173 -10.38 -9.97 25.45
N TYR A 174 -9.77 -8.81 25.21
CA TYR A 174 -9.03 -8.06 26.24
C TYR A 174 -9.67 -6.73 26.63
N ARG A 175 -10.69 -6.26 25.90
CA ARG A 175 -11.47 -5.07 26.31
C ARG A 175 -12.51 -5.47 27.37
N LYS A 176 -12.09 -5.48 28.63
CA LYS A 176 -12.97 -5.32 29.79
C LYS A 176 -13.11 -3.84 30.13
#